data_AF-G8UNC6-F1
#
_entry.id   AF-G8UNC6-F1
#
_cell.length_a   1.000
_cell.length_b   1.000
_cell.length_c   1.000
_cell.angle_alpha   90.00
_cell.angle_beta   90.00
_cell.angle_gamma   90.00
#
_symmetry.space_group_name_H-M   'P 1'
#
loop_
_entity.id
_entity.type
_entity.pdbx_description
1 polymer ?
#
loop_
_entity_poly.entity_id
_entity_poly.type
_entity_poly.pdbx_seq_one_letter_code
_entity_poly.pdbx_strand_id
1 'polypeptide(L)' 'MSLMWWVIIHASLPLVIPLRIWLDTPNMTIPLFIALAVIGQIIGSRIRWETDKR' A
#
# COMPACT_ATOMS: atom_id res chain seq x y z
N MET A 1 -4.43 -11.36 -15.78
CA MET A 1 -4.20 -11.05 -14.34
C MET A 1 -3.03 -11.90 -13.87
N SER A 2 -1.86 -11.30 -13.57
CA SER A 2 -0.67 -12.05 -13.14
C SER A 2 -0.62 -12.17 -11.61
N LEU A 3 0.00 -13.24 -11.09
CA LEU A 3 0.18 -13.44 -9.64
C LEU A 3 0.92 -12.27 -8.99
N MET A 4 1.90 -11.71 -9.69
CA MET A 4 2.66 -10.55 -9.24
C MET A 4 1.79 -9.31 -9.06
N TRP A 5 0.84 -9.07 -9.97
CA TRP A 5 -0.12 -7.96 -9.83
C TRP A 5 -1.03 -8.16 -8.62
N TRP A 6 -1.50 -9.40 -8.39
CA TRP A 6 -2.32 -9.73 -7.22
C TRP A 6 -1.60 -9.41 -5.91
N VAL A 7 -0.31 -9.78 -5.80
CA VAL A 7 0.52 -9.48 -4.63
C VAL A 7 0.73 -7.98 -4.45
N ILE A 8 0.96 -7.22 -5.52
CA ILE A 8 1.19 -5.76 -5.41
C ILE A 8 -0.03 -5.04 -4.83
N ILE A 9 -1.24 -5.39 -5.30
CA ILE A 9 -2.48 -4.80 -4.78
C ILE A 9 -2.74 -5.26 -3.33
N HIS A 10 -2.56 -6.56 -3.07
CA HIS A 10 -2.82 -7.15 -1.77
C HIS A 10 -1.66 -7.00 -0.77
N ALA A 11 -0.55 -6.34 -1.09
CA ALA A 11 0.51 -6.09 -0.12
C ALA A 11 0.09 -5.03 0.91
N SER A 12 -0.77 -4.09 0.51
CA SER A 12 -1.22 -2.97 1.36
C SER A 12 -2.32 -3.37 2.35
N LEU A 13 -3.27 -4.22 1.92
CA LEU A 13 -4.38 -4.70 2.73
C LEU A 13 -3.98 -5.40 4.05
N PRO A 14 -3.06 -6.39 4.08
CA PRO A 14 -2.62 -7.06 5.30
C PRO A 14 -1.82 -6.15 6.22
N LEU A 15 -1.38 -4.97 5.76
CA LEU A 15 -0.85 -3.93 6.65
C LEU A 15 -1.96 -3.06 7.22
N VAL A 16 -2.89 -2.60 6.37
CA VAL A 16 -3.95 -1.65 6.76
C VAL A 16 -5.00 -2.29 7.67
N ILE A 17 -5.43 -3.53 7.40
CA ILE A 17 -6.48 -4.22 8.16
C ILE A 17 -6.12 -4.36 9.64
N PRO A 18 -4.98 -4.98 10.04
CA PRO A 18 -4.63 -5.11 11.44
C PRO A 18 -4.39 -3.77 12.10
N LEU A 19 -3.84 -2.77 11.39
CA LEU A 19 -3.64 -1.42 11.93
C LEU A 19 -4.96 -0.74 12.27
N ARG A 20 -5.99 -0.90 11.40
CA ARG A 20 -7.34 -0.36 11.68
C ARG A 20 -8.02 -1.05 12.84
N ILE A 21 -7.83 -2.37 13.00
CA ILE A 21 -8.37 -3.14 14.12
C ILE A 21 -7.68 -2.75 15.43
N TRP A 22 -6.35 -2.61 15.42
CA TRP A 22 -5.56 -2.26 16.61
C TRP A 22 -5.80 -0.84 17.10
N LEU A 23 -5.92 0.13 16.20
CA LEU A 23 -6.17 1.54 16.56
C LEU A 23 -7.67 1.89 16.65
N ASP A 24 -8.57 0.94 16.41
CA ASP A 24 -10.03 1.13 16.33
C ASP A 24 -10.43 2.38 15.52
N THR A 25 -9.81 2.52 14.34
CA THR A 25 -9.90 3.80 13.59
C THR A 25 -11.29 4.00 12.98
N PRO A 26 -11.89 5.20 13.12
CA PRO A 26 -13.22 5.48 12.59
C PRO A 26 -13.25 5.38 11.06
N ASN A 27 -14.38 4.97 10.48
CA ASN A 27 -14.54 4.73 9.03
C ASN A 27 -14.22 5.96 8.16
N MET A 28 -14.30 7.16 8.70
CA MET A 28 -13.90 8.39 8.01
C MET A 28 -12.41 8.48 7.69
N THR A 29 -11.55 7.66 8.31
CA THR A 29 -10.11 7.63 8.03
C THR A 29 -9.71 6.65 6.93
N ILE A 30 -10.65 5.87 6.37
CA ILE A 30 -10.40 4.99 5.21
C ILE A 30 -9.74 5.74 4.03
N PRO A 31 -10.23 6.94 3.63
CA PRO A 31 -9.62 7.69 2.53
C PRO A 31 -8.16 8.07 2.80
N LEU A 32 -7.79 8.35 4.06
CA LEU A 32 -6.42 8.65 4.45
C LEU A 32 -5.51 7.43 4.25
N PHE A 33 -5.94 6.25 4.67
CA PHE A 33 -5.17 5.02 4.47
C PHE A 33 -4.97 4.69 2.98
N ILE A 34 -6.01 4.91 2.15
CA ILE A 34 -5.90 4.74 0.71
C ILE A 34 -4.88 5.72 0.13
N ALA A 35 -4.93 6.99 0.54
CA ALA A 35 -3.96 8.00 0.10
C ALA A 35 -2.52 7.61 0.46
N LEU A 36 -2.28 7.16 1.70
CA LEU A 36 -0.97 6.67 2.15
C LEU A 36 -0.51 5.44 1.37
N ALA A 37 -1.41 4.50 1.06
CA ALA A 37 -1.09 3.31 0.25
C ALA A 37 -0.69 3.69 -1.18
N VAL A 38 -1.36 4.68 -1.79
CA VAL A 38 -1.00 5.21 -3.12
C VAL A 38 0.37 5.89 -3.07
N ILE A 39 0.62 6.72 -2.05
CA ILE A 39 1.92 7.37 -1.86
C ILE A 39 3.03 6.32 -1.71
N GLY A 40 2.82 5.28 -0.89
CA GLY A 40 3.77 4.18 -0.71
C GLY A 40 4.06 3.43 -2.02
N GLN A 41 3.05 3.20 -2.85
CA GLN A 41 3.22 2.59 -4.18
C GLN A 41 4.01 3.51 -5.14
N ILE A 42 3.78 4.83 -5.09
CA ILE A 42 4.55 5.80 -5.88
C ILE A 42 6.02 5.79 -5.44
N ILE A 43 6.28 5.87 -4.14
CA ILE A 43 7.65 5.84 -3.60
C ILE A 43 8.34 4.51 -3.96
N GLY A 44 7.67 3.38 -3.76
CA GLY A 44 8.20 2.06 -4.10
C GLY A 44 8.50 1.89 -5.59
N SER A 45 7.65 2.42 -6.47
CA SER A 45 7.90 2.40 -7.92
C SER A 45 9.09 3.27 -8.32
N ARG A 46 9.26 4.44 -7.69
CA ARG A 46 10.41 5.33 -7.90
C ARG A 46 11.72 4.68 -7.45
N ILE A 47 11.75 4.04 -6.28
CA ILE A 47 12.96 3.36 -5.77
C ILE A 47 13.35 2.19 -6.68
N ARG A 48 12.36 1.41 -7.14
CA ARG A 48 12.60 0.30 -8.06
C ARG A 48 13.20 0.78 -9.39
N TRP A 49 12.72 1.91 -9.91
CA TRP A 49 13.26 2.53 -11.13
C TRP A 49 14.72 2.94 -10.98
N GLU A 50 15.09 3.57 -9.86
CA GLU A 50 16.49 3.96 -9.62
C GLU A 50 17.41 2.74 -9.41
N THR A 51 16.87 1.64 -8.89
CA THR A 51 17.61 0.37 -8.72
C THR A 51 17.84 -0.35 -10.05
N ASP A 52 16.89 -0.28 -10.99
CA ASP A 52 16.98 -0.89 -12.32
C ASP A 52 17.99 -0.17 -13.25
N LYS A 53 18.24 1.11 -12.99
CA LYS A 53 19.13 1.96 -13.80
C LYS A 53 20.62 1.78 -13.46
N ARG A 54 20.97 0.95 -12.48
CA ARG A 54 22.33 0.77 -11.93
C ARG A 54 22.89 -0.59 -12.30
#